data_AF-A0A7V9K2Y6-F1
#
_entry.id   AF-A0A7V9K2Y6-F1
#
_cell.length_a   1.000
_cell.length_b   1.000
_cell.length_c   1.000
_cell.angle_alpha   90.00
_cell.angle_beta   90.00
_cell.angle_gamma   90.00
#
_symmetry.space_group_name_H-M   'P 1'
#
loop_
_entity.id
_entity.type
_entity.pdbx_description
1 polymer ?
#
loop_
_entity_poly.entity_id
_entity_poly.type
_entity_poly.pdbx_seq_one_letter_code
_entity_poly.pdbx_strand_id
1 'polypeptide(L)' 'FMPERTLDAEEAAAVSHGRRLAGGANGAAFVRLTSGGTLVAVAEPREGDLQPVAVFAR' A
#
# COMPACT_ATOMS: atom_id res chain seq x y z
N PHE A 1 5.67 -12.89 -7.80
CA PHE A 1 6.36 -11.66 -7.33
C PHE A 1 5.29 -10.60 -7.11
N MET A 2 5.23 -9.95 -5.94
CA MET A 2 4.23 -8.90 -5.70
C MET A 2 4.75 -7.56 -6.23
N PRO A 3 3.95 -6.80 -7.01
CA PRO A 3 4.32 -5.44 -7.39
C PRO A 3 4.54 -4.57 -6.15
N GLU A 4 5.38 -3.56 -6.32
CA GLU A 4 5.74 -2.60 -5.28
C GLU A 4 5.27 -1.21 -5.68
N ARG A 5 4.73 -0.47 -4.71
CA ARG A 5 4.47 0.96 -4.79
C ARG A 5 5.22 1.65 -3.67
N THR A 6 6.11 2.56 -4.06
CA THR A 6 6.79 3.47 -3.12
C THR A 6 5.83 4.58 -2.73
N LEU A 7 5.74 4.84 -1.44
CA LEU A 7 4.94 5.88 -0.80
C LEU A 7 5.83 7.04 -0.36
N ASP A 8 5.30 8.25 -0.48
CA ASP A 8 5.86 9.39 0.24
C ASP A 8 5.56 9.32 1.74
N ALA A 9 6.05 10.31 2.50
CA ALA A 9 5.88 10.34 3.95
C ALA A 9 4.41 10.53 4.38
N GLU A 10 3.60 11.26 3.60
CA GLU A 10 2.20 11.53 3.90
C GLU A 10 1.35 10.28 3.64
N GLU A 11 1.54 9.64 2.49
CA GLU A 11 0.89 8.37 2.15
C GLU A 11 1.27 7.27 3.13
N ALA A 12 2.55 7.17 3.51
CA ALA A 12 3.01 6.19 4.48
C ALA A 12 2.34 6.38 5.85
N ALA A 13 2.24 7.63 6.32
CA ALA A 13 1.54 7.96 7.55
C ALA A 13 0.04 7.63 7.44
N ALA A 14 -0.62 7.97 6.34
CA ALA A 14 -2.02 7.66 6.10
C ALA A 14 -2.30 6.14 6.11
N VAL A 15 -1.49 5.36 5.39
CA VAL A 15 -1.61 3.89 5.30
C VAL A 15 -1.31 3.20 6.63
N SER A 16 -0.40 3.75 7.43
CA SER A 16 -0.12 3.25 8.79
C SER A 16 -1.36 3.34 9.70
N HIS A 17 -2.30 4.23 9.39
CA HIS A 17 -3.61 4.33 10.04
C HIS A 17 -4.72 3.60 9.29
N GLY A 18 -4.39 2.75 8.31
CA GLY A 18 -5.32 1.95 7.53
C GLY A 18 -6.07 2.72 6.44
N ARG A 19 -5.67 3.95 6.10
CA ARG A 19 -6.32 4.70 5.01
C ARG A 19 -6.03 4.06 3.65
N ARG A 20 -7.05 4.11 2.77
CA ARG A 20 -6.94 3.69 1.37
C ARG A 20 -6.11 4.70 0.58
N LEU A 21 -5.46 4.23 -0.48
CA LEU A 21 -4.77 5.08 -1.45
C LEU A 21 -5.43 4.96 -2.81
N ALA A 22 -5.55 6.07 -3.52
CA ALA A 22 -5.96 6.04 -4.92
C ALA A 22 -4.89 5.35 -5.78
N GLY A 23 -5.34 4.59 -6.78
CA GLY A 23 -4.49 3.89 -7.74
C GLY A 23 -4.65 2.37 -7.63
N GLY A 24 -4.82 1.70 -8.76
CA GLY A 24 -4.92 0.24 -8.81
C GLY A 24 -3.57 -0.41 -9.14
N ALA A 25 -3.45 -1.70 -8.86
CA ALA A 25 -2.46 -2.54 -9.54
C ALA A 25 -3.18 -3.45 -10.52
N ASN A 26 -3.04 -3.16 -11.81
CA ASN A 26 -3.70 -3.88 -12.90
C ASN A 26 -3.42 -5.39 -12.81
N GLY A 27 -4.42 -6.15 -12.37
CA GLY A 27 -4.38 -7.61 -12.31
C GLY A 27 -3.55 -8.22 -11.17
N ALA A 28 -3.00 -7.42 -10.25
CA ALA A 28 -2.29 -7.96 -9.09
C ALA A 28 -3.24 -8.26 -7.94
N ALA A 29 -3.10 -9.42 -7.29
CA ALA A 29 -3.89 -9.74 -6.10
C ALA A 29 -3.49 -8.89 -4.89
N PHE A 30 -2.19 -8.57 -4.77
CA PHE A 30 -1.63 -7.80 -3.67
C PHE A 30 -0.50 -6.89 -4.14
N VAL A 31 -0.33 -5.77 -3.44
CA VAL A 31 0.71 -4.76 -3.68
C VAL A 31 1.48 -4.53 -2.38
N ARG A 32 2.80 -4.50 -2.47
CA ARG A 32 3.66 -4.05 -1.35
C ARG A 32 3.70 -2.53 -1.35
N LEU A 33 3.36 -1.92 -0.23
CA LEU A 33 3.47 -0.49 0.00
C LEU A 33 4.74 -0.22 0.80
N THR A 34 5.72 0.43 0.20
CA THR A 34 7.03 0.68 0.81
C THR A 34 7.26 2.18 1.00
N SER A 35 7.99 2.59 2.03
CA SER A 35 8.45 3.98 2.18
C SER A 35 9.89 3.97 2.67
N GLY A 36 10.77 4.72 2.00
CA GLY A 36 12.21 4.70 2.31
C GLY A 36 12.84 3.30 2.28
N GLY A 37 12.35 2.41 1.42
CA GLY A 37 12.80 1.01 1.34
C GLY A 37 12.25 0.07 2.44
N THR A 38 11.42 0.57 3.35
CA THR A 38 10.78 -0.22 4.41
C THR A 38 9.36 -0.61 4.00
N LEU A 39 8.94 -1.84 4.28
CA LEU A 39 7.57 -2.29 4.06
C LEU A 39 6.63 -1.65 5.10
N VAL A 40 5.66 -0.87 4.63
CA VAL A 40 4.65 -0.21 5.48
C VAL A 40 3.40 -1.07 5.57
N ALA A 41 2.91 -1.58 4.44
CA ALA A 41 1.71 -2.41 4.38
C ALA A 41 1.69 -3.33 3.16
N VAL A 42 0.83 -4.35 3.21
CA VAL A 42 0.33 -5.05 2.03
C VAL A 42 -1.09 -4.58 1.77
N ALA A 43 -1.40 -4.27 0.52
CA ALA A 43 -2.71 -3.80 0.11
C ALA A 43 -3.30 -4.64 -1.03
N GLU A 44 -4.63 -4.78 -1.02
CA GLU A 44 -5.42 -5.36 -2.11
C GLU A 44 -5.97 -4.26 -3.01
N PRO A 45 -5.86 -4.39 -4.34
CA PRO A 45 -6.58 -3.52 -5.25
C PRO A 45 -8.11 -3.72 -5.13
N ARG A 46 -8.86 -2.63 -4.95
CA ARG A 46 -10.33 -2.63 -4.89
C ARG A 46 -10.88 -1.39 -5.58
N GLU A 47 -11.69 -1.58 -6.62
CA GLU A 47 -12.42 -0.47 -7.28
C GLU A 47 -11.53 0.71 -7.73
N GLY A 48 -10.26 0.46 -8.05
CA GLY A 48 -9.30 1.50 -8.46
C GLY A 48 -8.46 2.09 -7.31
N ASP A 49 -8.68 1.64 -6.08
CA ASP A 49 -7.89 1.98 -4.89
C ASP A 49 -7.02 0.81 -4.41
N LEU A 50 -6.07 1.09 -3.53
CA LEU A 50 -5.36 0.12 -2.71
C LEU A 50 -5.91 0.15 -1.29
N GLN A 51 -6.50 -0.96 -0.85
CA GLN A 51 -6.97 -1.18 0.52
C GLN A 51 -5.88 -1.89 1.32
N PRO A 52 -5.29 -1.26 2.36
CA PRO A 52 -4.39 -1.96 3.27
C PRO A 52 -5.12 -3.12 3.97
N VAL A 53 -4.50 -4.29 3.96
CA VAL A 53 -5.02 -5.52 4.61
C VAL A 53 -4.07 -6.05 5.69
N ALA A 54 -2.80 -5.68 5.64
CA ALA A 54 -1.82 -5.92 6.70
C ALA A 54 -0.93 -4.67 6.82
N VAL A 55 -0.92 -4.06 8.00
CA VAL A 55 -0.11 -2.88 8.30
C VAL A 55 1.02 -3.29 9.25
N PHE A 56 2.25 -2.90 8.92
CA PHE A 56 3.47 -3.26 9.64
C PHE A 56 4.15 -2.06 10.32
N ALA A 57 3.54 -0.87 10.20
CA ALA A 57 4.03 0.37 10.78
C ALA A 57 4.23 0.23 12.30
N ARG A 58 5.36 0.75 12.80
CA ARG A 58 5.67 0.95 14.22
C ARG A 58 5.72 2.44 14.51
#